data_AF-J8IEV0-F1
#
_entry.id   AF-J8IEV0-F1
#
_cell.length_a   1.000
_cell.length_b   1.000
_cell.length_c   1.000
_cell.angle_alpha   90.00
_cell.angle_beta   90.00
_cell.angle_gamma   90.00
#
_symmetry.space_group_name_H-M   'P 1'
#
loop_
_entity.id
_entity.type
_entity.pdbx_description
1 polymer ?
#
loop_
_entity_poly.entity_id
_entity_poly.type
_entity_poly.pdbx_seq_one_letter_code
_entity_poly.pdbx_strand_id
1 'polypeptide(L)' 'MKVLRDQLREWKKQSEQEKKKNKKKRKEKLSTRDIEDLMGIRGPRYERRRGALRQK' A
#
# COMPACT_ATOMS: atom_id res chain seq x y z
N MET A 1 -19.19 -33.72 22.10
CA MET A 1 -17.99 -32.85 22.02
C MET A 1 -17.54 -32.78 20.58
N LYS A 2 -17.08 -31.62 20.09
CA LYS A 2 -16.40 -31.58 18.79
C LYS A 2 -15.14 -32.42 18.88
N VAL A 3 -14.89 -33.25 17.88
CA VAL A 3 -13.70 -34.11 17.83
C VAL A 3 -12.50 -33.22 17.48
N LEU A 4 -11.30 -33.53 17.99
CA LEU A 4 -10.08 -32.75 17.72
C LEU A 4 -9.85 -32.49 16.22
N ARG A 5 -10.23 -33.46 15.37
CA ARG A 5 -10.15 -33.35 13.91
C ARG A 5 -11.03 -32.24 13.36
N ASP A 6 -12.22 -32.04 13.92
CA ASP A 6 -13.15 -31.00 13.47
C ASP A 6 -12.65 -29.61 13.86
N GLN A 7 -12.07 -29.47 15.05
CA GLN A 7 -11.44 -28.23 15.49
C GLN A 7 -10.25 -27.83 14.61
N LEU A 8 -9.39 -28.81 14.25
CA LEU A 8 -8.28 -28.59 13.32
C LEU A 8 -8.76 -28.17 11.93
N ARG A 9 -9.87 -28.75 11.46
CA ARG A 9 -10.45 -28.43 10.15
C ARG A 9 -11.04 -27.02 10.12
N GLU A 10 -11.74 -26.62 11.19
CA GLU A 10 -12.26 -25.27 11.36
C GLU A 10 -11.12 -24.24 11.42
N TRP A 11 -10.07 -24.51 12.20
CA TRP A 11 -8.90 -23.63 12.30
C TRP A 11 -8.19 -23.44 10.96
N LYS A 12 -7.95 -24.52 10.22
CA LYS A 12 -7.34 -24.46 8.88
C LYS A 12 -8.16 -23.62 7.90
N LYS A 13 -9.49 -23.73 7.96
CA LYS A 13 -10.43 -22.98 7.12
C LYS A 13 -10.39 -21.48 7.42
N GLN A 14 -10.34 -21.10 8.71
CA GLN A 14 -10.20 -19.70 9.10
C GLN A 14 -8.85 -19.11 8.67
N SER A 15 -7.75 -19.83 8.88
CA SER A 15 -6.41 -19.39 8.48
C SER A 15 -6.28 -19.16 6.96
N GLU A 16 -6.88 -20.03 6.13
CA GLU A 16 -6.89 -19.83 4.68
C GLU A 16 -7.74 -18.63 4.24
N GLN A 17 -8.90 -18.40 4.88
CA GLN A 17 -9.74 -17.24 4.58
C GLN A 17 -9.02 -15.93 4.91
N GLU A 18 -8.30 -15.89 6.03
CA GLU A 18 -7.52 -14.73 6.44
C GLU A 18 -6.35 -14.46 5.49
N LYS A 19 -5.62 -15.50 5.07
CA LYS A 19 -4.58 -15.39 4.03
C LYS A 19 -5.12 -14.85 2.71
N LYS A 20 -6.32 -15.28 2.29
CA LYS A 20 -7.00 -14.78 1.08
C LYS A 20 -7.42 -13.31 1.25
N LYS A 21 -7.97 -12.93 2.39
CA LYS A 21 -8.32 -11.53 2.71
C LYS A 21 -7.09 -10.62 2.72
N ASN A 22 -5.98 -11.06 3.32
CA ASN A 22 -4.73 -10.30 3.38
C ASN A 22 -4.01 -10.23 2.02
N LYS A 23 -4.18 -11.21 1.12
CA LYS A 23 -3.76 -11.08 -0.29
C LYS A 23 -4.63 -10.09 -1.07
N LYS A 24 -5.93 -10.01 -0.76
CA LYS A 24 -6.90 -9.13 -1.43
C LYS A 24 -6.79 -7.67 -0.96
N LYS A 25 -6.41 -7.45 0.29
CA LYS A 25 -5.82 -6.17 0.74
C LYS A 25 -4.49 -6.02 0.00
N ARG A 26 -4.55 -5.47 -1.21
CA ARG A 26 -3.38 -4.96 -1.92
C ARG A 26 -2.60 -4.15 -0.87
N LYS A 27 -1.42 -4.64 -0.47
CA LYS A 27 -0.42 -3.76 0.15
C LYS A 27 -0.43 -2.51 -0.72
N GLU A 28 -0.69 -1.34 -0.15
CA GLU A 28 -0.75 -0.09 -0.89
C GLU A 28 0.57 0.03 -1.65
N LYS A 29 0.53 -0.37 -2.93
CA LYS A 29 1.69 -0.31 -3.81
C LYS A 29 1.69 1.12 -4.26
N LEU A 30 2.32 1.98 -3.46
CA LEU A 30 2.70 3.30 -3.92
C LEU A 30 3.47 3.12 -5.22
N SER A 31 3.05 3.83 -6.26
CA SER A 31 3.82 3.95 -7.49
C SER A 31 5.18 4.56 -7.17
N THR A 32 6.20 4.30 -8.00
CA THR A 32 7.48 5.04 -7.89
C THR A 32 7.24 6.55 -7.88
N ARG A 33 6.26 7.03 -8.65
CA ARG A 33 5.83 8.42 -8.64
C ARG A 33 5.28 8.88 -7.29
N ASP A 34 4.41 8.10 -6.65
CA ASP A 34 3.83 8.46 -5.36
C ASP A 34 4.90 8.51 -4.26
N ILE A 35 5.90 7.62 -4.34
CA ILE A 35 7.06 7.63 -3.44
C ILE A 35 7.93 8.86 -3.72
N GLU A 36 8.21 9.19 -4.98
CA GLU A 36 8.99 10.37 -5.36
C GLU A 36 8.31 11.70 -4.99
N ASP A 37 6.99 11.77 -5.13
CA ASP A 37 6.17 12.92 -4.72
C ASP A 37 6.20 13.06 -3.19
N LEU A 38 6.05 11.96 -2.44
CA LEU A 38 6.15 11.94 -0.97
C LEU A 38 7.55 12.33 -0.46
N MET A 39 8.60 11.88 -1.14
CA MET A 39 10.00 12.26 -0.84
C MET A 39 10.33 13.70 -1.30
N GLY A 40 9.41 14.41 -1.95
CA GLY A 40 9.63 15.77 -2.43
C GLY A 40 10.60 15.86 -3.61
N ILE A 41 10.93 14.74 -4.27
CA ILE A 41 11.84 14.69 -5.42
C ILE A 41 11.25 15.44 -6.62
N ARG A 42 9.92 15.30 -6.81
CA ARG A 42 9.15 15.88 -7.91
C ARG A 42 8.39 17.16 -7.54
N GLY A 43 8.81 17.85 -6.49
CA GLY A 43 8.21 19.14 -6.13
C GLY A 43 8.32 20.18 -7.26
N PRO A 44 7.32 21.07 -7.44
CA PRO A 44 7.41 22.18 -8.37
C PRO A 44 8.62 23.04 -8.01
N ARG A 45 9.57 23.15 -8.95
CA ARG A 45 10.73 24.03 -8.79
C ARG A 45 10.36 25.42 -9.26
N TYR A 46 10.51 26.39 -8.39
CA TYR A 46 10.32 27.79 -8.74
C TYR A 46 11.66 28.42 -9.09
N GLU A 47 11.69 29.16 -10.18
CA GLU A 47 12.84 29.95 -10.61
C GLU A 47 12.42 31.40 -10.84
N ARG A 48 13.33 32.33 -10.61
CA ARG A 48 13.09 33.74 -10.94
C ARG A 48 13.48 33.96 -12.41
N ARG A 49 12.50 34.29 -13.26
CA ARG A 49 12.73 34.74 -14.64
C ARG A 49 12.20 36.16 -14.81
N ARG A 50 13.06 37.10 -15.21
CA ARG A 50 12.71 38.50 -15.50
C ARG A 50 11.96 39.18 -14.32
N GLY A 51 12.45 38.96 -13.10
CA GLY A 51 11.88 39.57 -11.87
C GLY A 51 10.68 38.84 -11.26
N ALA A 52 9.95 38.03 -12.03
CA ALA A 52 8.84 37.22 -11.54
C ALA A 52 9.29 35.81 -11.12
N LEU A 53 8.70 35.28 -10.04
CA LEU A 53 8.84 33.87 -9.67
C LEU A 53 7.94 33.05 -10.60
N ARG A 54 8.50 32.07 -11.31
CA ARG A 54 7.78 31.17 -12.22
C ARG A 54 8.09 29.74 -11.85
N GLN A 55 7.09 28.87 -11.93
CA GLN A 55 7.34 27.44 -11.89
C GLN A 55 8.08 27.03 -13.17
N LYS A 56 9.14 26.23 -13.03
CA LYS A 56 9.93 25.66 -14.12
C LYS A 56 9.20 24.47 -14.75
#